data_AF-A0A947Z8A7-F1
#
_entry.id   AF-A0A947Z8A7-F1
#
_cell.length_a   1.000
_cell.length_b   1.000
_cell.length_c   1.000
_cell.angle_alpha   90.00
_cell.angle_beta   90.00
_cell.angle_gamma   90.00
#
_symmetry.space_group_name_H-M   'P 1'
#
loop_
_entity.id
_entity.type
_entity.pdbx_description
1 polymer ?
#
loop_
_entity_poly.entity_id
_entity_poly.type
_entity_poly.pdbx_seq_one_letter_code
_entity_poly.pdbx_strand_id
1 'polypeptide(L)'
;MSRTYGYKGETNIPVTVEGANTQFTQGETTVTSNCNGMNFSGVSVSSLTSMSFTYTIDSESYPQNCTFFFTTYGEHLFSSFEIRPDPSFVSIAPDEGKQGTAFDISITGQNTHFSQTESVLSFSGTPEILVDIKPETTAELFQATITIPEFATRGVHSFTLTTGAEIIEGTFTVLRGDPWFSISQSSFTMLQSYPVTVETHYMDLTEAFTVTNTCGATINSEQVTSSSSGTFTVNVPLTAVKGACTISVADAE
;
A
#
# COMPACT_ATOMS: atom_id res chain seq x y z
N MET A 1 23.75 16.79 -19.89
CA MET A 1 24.04 15.89 -18.73
C MET A 1 22.93 14.85 -18.67
N SER A 2 23.25 13.57 -18.49
CA SER A 2 22.26 12.47 -18.53
C SER A 2 21.25 12.46 -17.37
N ARG A 3 21.56 13.15 -16.27
CA ARG A 3 20.71 13.27 -15.08
C ARG A 3 20.85 14.67 -14.50
N THR A 4 19.75 15.36 -14.22
CA THR A 4 19.77 16.75 -13.73
C THR A 4 19.03 16.91 -12.40
N TYR A 5 18.80 15.82 -11.68
CA TYR A 5 18.22 15.82 -10.34
C TYR A 5 18.74 14.63 -9.52
N GLY A 6 18.60 14.70 -8.20
CA GLY A 6 18.86 13.60 -7.28
C GLY A 6 18.17 13.79 -5.94
N TYR A 7 18.20 12.75 -5.12
CA TYR A 7 17.66 12.72 -3.75
C TYR A 7 18.80 12.63 -2.74
N LYS A 8 18.59 13.20 -1.55
CA LYS A 8 19.60 13.13 -0.48
C LYS A 8 19.91 11.67 -0.12
N GLY A 9 21.16 11.39 0.22
CA GLY A 9 21.62 10.03 0.53
C GLY A 9 21.91 9.13 -0.68
N GLU A 10 21.62 9.57 -1.92
CA GLU A 10 22.01 8.81 -3.11
C GLU A 10 23.54 8.72 -3.24
N THR A 11 24.06 7.51 -3.47
CA THR A 11 25.50 7.25 -3.60
C THR A 11 25.89 6.72 -4.97
N ASN A 12 27.08 7.10 -5.46
CA ASN A 12 27.69 6.55 -6.68
C ASN A 12 26.84 6.66 -7.94
N ILE A 13 26.09 7.76 -8.09
CA ILE A 13 25.21 7.97 -9.24
C ILE A 13 26.04 8.28 -10.49
N PRO A 14 25.97 7.47 -11.56
CA PRO A 14 26.73 7.70 -12.78
C PRO A 14 26.09 8.79 -13.64
N VAL A 15 26.92 9.65 -14.21
CA VAL A 15 26.51 10.74 -15.10
C VAL A 15 27.40 10.77 -16.33
N THR A 16 26.79 10.97 -17.50
CA THR A 16 27.49 11.36 -18.72
C THR A 16 27.18 12.81 -19.08
N VAL A 17 28.18 13.50 -19.62
CA VAL A 17 28.10 14.89 -20.06
C VAL A 17 28.54 14.95 -21.50
N GLU A 18 27.69 15.54 -22.33
CA GLU A 18 28.03 15.93 -23.69
C GLU A 18 28.05 17.46 -23.74
N GLY A 19 29.16 18.01 -24.18
CA GLY A 19 29.40 19.43 -24.34
C GLY A 19 29.45 19.82 -25.82
N ALA A 20 29.01 21.04 -26.13
CA ALA A 20 29.24 21.65 -27.43
C ALA A 20 30.32 22.73 -27.29
N ASN A 21 31.32 22.71 -28.17
CA ASN A 21 32.45 23.64 -28.16
C ASN A 21 33.25 23.62 -26.84
N THR A 22 33.41 22.43 -26.24
CA THR A 22 34.21 22.23 -25.03
C THR A 22 35.58 21.64 -25.37
N GLN A 23 36.50 21.69 -24.40
CA GLN A 23 37.84 21.10 -24.49
C GLN A 23 38.13 20.20 -23.28
N PHE A 24 37.21 19.29 -22.95
CA PHE A 24 37.43 18.39 -21.81
C PHE A 24 38.75 17.64 -21.95
N THR A 25 39.52 17.60 -20.86
CA THR A 25 40.87 17.03 -20.83
C THR A 25 41.03 16.19 -19.57
N GLN A 26 41.49 14.94 -19.73
CA GLN A 26 41.69 14.01 -18.61
C GLN A 26 42.69 14.59 -17.60
N GLY A 27 42.31 14.56 -16.31
CA GLY A 27 43.14 15.08 -15.22
C GLY A 27 43.07 16.60 -15.01
N GLU A 28 42.57 17.35 -15.99
CA GLU A 28 42.43 18.80 -15.94
C GLU A 28 40.96 19.24 -15.75
N THR A 29 40.02 18.51 -16.34
CA THR A 29 38.60 18.80 -16.17
C THR A 29 38.15 18.45 -14.75
N THR A 30 37.61 19.43 -14.04
CA THR A 30 37.07 19.28 -12.68
C THR A 30 35.55 19.49 -12.67
N VAL A 31 34.87 18.83 -11.73
CA VAL A 31 33.44 18.97 -11.48
C VAL A 31 33.25 19.54 -10.08
N THR A 32 32.54 20.66 -9.97
CA THR A 32 32.15 21.26 -8.69
C THR A 32 30.68 21.66 -8.73
N SER A 33 30.11 21.96 -7.57
CA SER A 33 28.73 22.44 -7.42
C SER A 33 28.66 23.55 -6.39
N ASN A 34 27.67 24.43 -6.54
CA ASN A 34 27.32 25.41 -5.50
C ASN A 34 26.47 24.81 -4.37
N CYS A 35 26.17 23.52 -4.42
CA CYS A 35 25.39 22.82 -3.39
C CYS A 35 26.28 22.18 -2.34
N ASN A 36 25.89 22.39 -1.09
CA ASN A 36 26.50 21.71 0.05
C ASN A 36 26.13 20.22 0.01
N GLY A 37 27.01 19.36 0.49
CA GLY A 37 26.77 17.92 0.57
C GLY A 37 26.89 17.15 -0.75
N MET A 38 27.45 17.77 -1.79
CA MET A 38 27.72 17.09 -3.06
C MET A 38 29.18 16.65 -3.13
N ASN A 39 29.40 15.35 -3.35
CA ASN A 39 30.73 14.78 -3.54
C ASN A 39 30.85 14.20 -4.95
N PHE A 40 31.89 14.59 -5.68
CA PHE A 40 32.15 14.15 -7.05
C PHE A 40 33.37 13.21 -7.10
N SER A 41 33.30 12.16 -7.90
CA SER A 41 34.41 11.23 -8.08
C SER A 41 34.42 10.60 -9.47
N GLY A 42 35.50 9.90 -9.83
CA GLY A 42 35.55 9.09 -11.05
C GLY A 42 35.45 9.90 -12.35
N VAL A 43 35.98 11.13 -12.39
CA VAL A 43 36.00 11.95 -13.60
C VAL A 43 36.84 11.28 -14.70
N SER A 44 36.18 10.93 -15.81
CA SER A 44 36.77 10.28 -16.97
C SER A 44 36.37 11.02 -18.24
N VAL A 45 37.34 11.42 -19.05
CA VAL A 45 37.12 12.14 -20.31
C VAL A 45 37.29 11.16 -21.47
N SER A 46 36.25 11.02 -22.29
CA SER A 46 36.25 10.15 -23.47
C SER A 46 36.57 10.90 -24.76
N SER A 47 36.28 12.21 -24.83
CA SER A 47 36.66 13.11 -25.92
C SER A 47 36.65 14.57 -25.45
N LEU A 48 37.05 15.52 -26.30
CA LEU A 48 36.96 16.96 -26.01
C LEU A 48 35.53 17.43 -25.70
N THR A 49 34.53 16.66 -26.13
CA THR A 49 33.10 16.97 -26.00
C THR A 49 32.33 15.97 -25.14
N SER A 50 32.99 14.97 -24.57
CA SER A 50 32.32 13.93 -23.77
C SER A 50 33.14 13.52 -22.56
N MET A 51 32.46 13.43 -21.41
CA MET A 51 33.03 12.94 -20.16
C MET A 51 31.98 12.23 -19.32
N SER A 52 32.43 11.48 -18.33
CA SER A 52 31.61 10.86 -17.29
C SER A 52 32.19 11.11 -15.90
N PHE A 53 31.34 11.00 -14.89
CA PHE A 53 31.72 11.05 -13.48
C PHE A 53 30.64 10.37 -12.64
N THR A 54 30.91 10.17 -11.36
CA THR A 54 29.89 9.81 -10.37
C THR A 54 29.75 10.90 -9.31
N TYR A 55 28.57 10.99 -8.71
CA TYR A 55 28.36 11.83 -7.54
C TYR A 55 27.62 11.09 -6.42
N THR A 56 27.76 11.62 -5.21
CA THR A 56 26.99 11.26 -4.02
C THR A 56 26.36 12.53 -3.44
N ILE A 57 25.14 12.42 -2.94
CA ILE A 57 24.44 13.47 -2.20
C ILE A 57 24.41 13.07 -0.73
N ASP A 58 24.95 13.88 0.15
CA ASP A 58 24.97 13.61 1.58
C ASP A 58 23.53 13.56 2.13
N SER A 59 23.29 12.71 3.14
CA SER A 59 21.96 12.52 3.74
C SER A 59 21.39 13.78 4.41
N GLU A 60 22.27 14.71 4.79
CA GLU A 60 21.92 15.99 5.42
C GLU A 60 21.73 17.13 4.40
N SER A 61 21.83 16.84 3.10
CA SER A 61 21.60 17.85 2.06
C SER A 61 20.14 18.31 2.05
N TYR A 62 19.93 19.61 1.84
CA TYR A 62 18.59 20.19 1.74
C TYR A 62 18.11 20.25 0.29
N PRO A 63 16.79 20.23 0.06
CA PRO A 63 16.22 20.47 -1.26
C PRO A 63 16.62 21.85 -1.79
N GLN A 64 17.26 21.89 -2.96
CA GLN A 64 17.73 23.14 -3.56
C GLN A 64 18.06 23.01 -5.05
N ASN A 65 17.96 24.13 -5.75
CA ASN A 65 18.49 24.26 -7.11
C ASN A 65 20.01 24.50 -7.07
N CYS A 66 20.72 23.68 -7.83
CA CYS A 66 22.15 23.61 -7.96
C CYS A 66 22.59 24.00 -9.37
N THR A 67 23.84 24.41 -9.47
CA THR A 67 24.58 24.51 -10.73
C THR A 67 25.81 23.64 -10.60
N PHE A 68 25.98 22.72 -11.54
CA PHE A 68 27.23 21.99 -11.71
C PHE A 68 28.13 22.79 -12.63
N PHE A 69 29.39 22.89 -12.23
CA PHE A 69 30.45 23.59 -12.93
C PHE A 69 31.46 22.56 -13.43
N PHE A 70 31.60 22.50 -14.75
CA PHE A 70 32.64 21.73 -15.41
C PHE A 70 33.73 22.71 -15.83
N THR A 71 34.91 22.61 -15.23
CA THR A 71 36.00 23.57 -15.46
C THR A 71 37.18 22.89 -16.12
N THR A 72 37.63 23.42 -17.25
CA THR A 72 38.85 22.97 -17.95
C THR A 72 39.68 24.19 -18.34
N TYR A 73 40.92 24.31 -17.84
CA TYR A 73 41.82 25.47 -18.11
C TYR A 73 41.19 26.86 -17.86
N GLY A 74 40.21 26.96 -16.96
CA GLY A 74 39.49 28.21 -16.67
C GLY A 74 38.26 28.45 -17.55
N GLU A 75 37.97 27.60 -18.54
CA GLU A 75 36.69 27.60 -19.25
C GLU A 75 35.62 26.88 -18.40
N HIS A 76 34.40 27.43 -18.39
CA HIS A 76 33.28 26.87 -17.62
C HIS A 76 32.13 26.44 -18.53
N LEU A 77 31.69 25.19 -18.37
CA LEU A 77 30.37 24.72 -18.80
C LEU A 77 29.49 24.56 -17.55
N PHE A 78 28.22 24.95 -17.67
CA PHE A 78 27.25 24.87 -16.58
C PHE A 78 26.12 23.89 -16.91
N SER A 79 25.63 23.19 -15.89
CA SER A 79 24.37 22.43 -15.96
C SER A 79 23.53 22.75 -14.73
N SER A 80 22.23 22.94 -14.91
CA SER A 80 21.28 22.94 -13.79
C SER A 80 21.23 21.54 -13.18
N PHE A 81 21.12 21.49 -11.87
CA PHE A 81 20.88 20.26 -11.12
C PHE A 81 19.91 20.56 -9.97
N GLU A 82 19.06 19.63 -9.59
CA GLU A 82 18.10 19.81 -8.50
C GLU A 82 18.30 18.73 -7.43
N ILE A 83 18.57 19.13 -6.20
CA ILE A 83 18.36 18.23 -5.06
C ILE A 83 16.88 18.31 -4.73
N ARG A 84 16.16 17.23 -5.00
CA ARG A 84 14.71 17.17 -4.80
C ARG A 84 14.37 16.87 -3.35
N PRO A 85 13.25 17.41 -2.85
CA PRO A 85 12.68 16.97 -1.59
C PRO A 85 12.20 15.51 -1.68
N ASP A 86 12.22 14.82 -0.54
CA ASP A 86 11.67 13.46 -0.45
C ASP A 86 10.14 13.51 -0.62
N PRO A 87 9.55 12.49 -1.26
CA PRO A 87 8.11 12.32 -1.26
C PRO A 87 7.62 12.08 0.18
N SER A 88 6.47 12.65 0.52
CA SER A 88 5.87 12.45 1.83
C SER A 88 4.36 12.26 1.76
N PHE A 89 3.84 11.45 2.69
CA PHE A 89 2.42 11.26 2.89
C PHE A 89 1.83 12.45 3.65
N VAL A 90 0.70 12.98 3.17
CA VAL A 90 -0.03 14.08 3.83
C VAL A 90 -1.32 13.56 4.47
N SER A 91 -2.16 12.87 3.70
CA SER A 91 -3.45 12.37 4.21
C SER A 91 -4.05 11.29 3.31
N ILE A 92 -4.93 10.48 3.89
CA ILE A 92 -5.83 9.57 3.18
C ILE A 92 -7.28 9.86 3.62
N ALA A 93 -8.22 9.83 2.69
CA ALA A 93 -9.63 10.02 2.99
C ALA A 93 -10.53 9.20 2.04
N PRO A 94 -11.48 8.39 2.58
CA PRO A 94 -11.56 7.97 3.98
C PRO A 94 -10.33 7.13 4.40
N ASP A 95 -9.99 7.14 5.69
CA ASP A 95 -8.89 6.36 6.30
C ASP A 95 -9.34 5.01 6.88
N GLU A 96 -10.62 4.70 6.73
CA GLU A 96 -11.23 3.43 7.14
C GLU A 96 -12.33 2.97 6.18
N GLY A 97 -12.65 1.68 6.20
CA GLY A 97 -13.71 1.09 5.40
C GLY A 97 -14.18 -0.26 5.94
N LYS A 98 -15.43 -0.61 5.69
CA LYS A 98 -16.00 -1.90 6.10
C LYS A 98 -15.71 -3.02 5.10
N GLN A 99 -15.56 -4.25 5.57
CA GLN A 99 -15.52 -5.44 4.72
C GLN A 99 -16.69 -5.50 3.72
N GLY A 100 -16.43 -6.07 2.55
CA GLY A 100 -17.36 -6.23 1.42
C GLY A 100 -17.89 -4.93 0.82
N THR A 101 -17.22 -3.81 1.06
CA THR A 101 -17.57 -2.53 0.43
C THR A 101 -16.57 -2.14 -0.65
N ALA A 102 -17.05 -1.39 -1.64
CA ALA A 102 -16.23 -0.73 -2.64
C ALA A 102 -16.54 0.77 -2.61
N PHE A 103 -15.50 1.60 -2.52
CA PHE A 103 -15.64 3.05 -2.41
C PHE A 103 -14.36 3.75 -2.85
N ASP A 104 -14.48 5.05 -3.06
CA ASP A 104 -13.37 5.89 -3.51
C ASP A 104 -12.53 6.36 -2.33
N ILE A 105 -11.21 6.33 -2.51
CA ILE A 105 -10.25 6.99 -1.63
C ILE A 105 -9.47 8.06 -2.38
N SER A 106 -8.97 9.01 -1.61
CA SER A 106 -8.01 10.01 -2.03
C SER A 106 -6.79 9.97 -1.10
N ILE A 107 -5.59 9.89 -1.68
CA ILE A 107 -4.33 10.01 -0.95
C ILE A 107 -3.63 11.27 -1.44
N THR A 108 -3.38 12.20 -0.52
CA THR A 108 -2.60 13.41 -0.79
C THR A 108 -1.16 13.16 -0.41
N GLY A 109 -0.26 13.42 -1.36
CA GLY A 109 1.18 13.42 -1.18
C GLY A 109 1.73 14.83 -1.26
N GLN A 110 3.01 14.98 -0.90
CA GLN A 110 3.78 16.18 -1.17
C GLN A 110 5.11 15.77 -1.79
N ASN A 111 5.54 16.48 -2.84
CA ASN A 111 6.74 16.16 -3.62
C ASN A 111 6.66 14.77 -4.29
N THR A 112 5.45 14.36 -4.67
CA THR A 112 5.19 13.09 -5.33
C THR A 112 4.87 13.33 -6.80
N HIS A 113 4.95 12.26 -7.60
CA HIS A 113 4.58 12.25 -9.01
C HIS A 113 3.62 11.11 -9.30
N PHE A 114 2.56 10.99 -8.50
CA PHE A 114 1.57 9.95 -8.72
C PHE A 114 0.98 10.02 -10.13
N SER A 115 0.74 8.86 -10.71
CA SER A 115 0.16 8.70 -12.04
C SER A 115 -0.71 7.45 -12.07
N GLN A 116 -1.75 7.48 -12.92
CA GLN A 116 -2.64 6.35 -13.05
C GLN A 116 -1.92 5.05 -13.48
N THR A 117 -0.90 5.18 -14.33
CA THR A 117 -0.27 4.05 -14.99
C THR A 117 1.00 3.55 -14.31
N GLU A 118 1.64 4.36 -13.48
CA GLU A 118 2.93 4.01 -12.86
C GLU A 118 2.82 3.88 -11.33
N SER A 119 1.82 4.49 -10.70
CA SER A 119 1.62 4.35 -9.26
C SER A 119 1.08 2.98 -8.89
N VAL A 120 1.55 2.44 -7.76
CA VAL A 120 1.06 1.19 -7.18
C VAL A 120 0.79 1.41 -5.70
N LEU A 121 -0.47 1.28 -5.30
CA LEU A 121 -0.89 1.25 -3.89
C LEU A 121 -0.99 -0.21 -3.43
N SER A 122 -0.35 -0.53 -2.31
CA SER A 122 -0.41 -1.87 -1.71
C SER A 122 -0.63 -1.81 -0.20
N PHE A 123 -1.39 -2.76 0.34
CA PHE A 123 -1.71 -2.86 1.77
C PHE A 123 -1.00 -4.07 2.40
N SER A 124 -0.42 -3.88 3.58
CA SER A 124 0.30 -4.91 4.32
C SER A 124 -0.66 -5.97 4.86
N GLY A 125 -0.29 -7.25 4.76
CA GLY A 125 -1.06 -8.35 5.35
C GLY A 125 -2.39 -8.66 4.64
N THR A 126 -2.80 -7.86 3.66
CA THR A 126 -4.03 -8.04 2.88
C THR A 126 -3.72 -7.91 1.39
N PRO A 127 -3.32 -8.99 0.69
CA PRO A 127 -3.33 -8.98 -0.77
C PRO A 127 -4.76 -8.86 -1.34
N GLU A 128 -5.75 -8.89 -0.46
CA GLU A 128 -7.18 -8.93 -0.74
C GLU A 128 -7.80 -7.58 -1.12
N ILE A 129 -7.28 -6.46 -0.60
CA ILE A 129 -7.82 -5.14 -0.96
C ILE A 129 -7.46 -4.84 -2.41
N LEU A 130 -8.46 -4.84 -3.29
CA LEU A 130 -8.28 -4.52 -4.70
C LEU A 130 -8.25 -3.00 -4.87
N VAL A 131 -7.34 -2.52 -5.72
CA VAL A 131 -7.18 -1.09 -6.03
C VAL A 131 -7.38 -0.89 -7.53
N ASP A 132 -8.29 0.01 -7.88
CA ASP A 132 -8.51 0.48 -9.26
C ASP A 132 -8.22 1.98 -9.33
N ILE A 133 -7.11 2.34 -9.98
CA ILE A 133 -6.60 3.72 -9.99
C ILE A 133 -7.38 4.57 -10.99
N LYS A 134 -7.85 5.71 -10.52
CA LYS A 134 -8.71 6.60 -11.30
C LYS A 134 -7.92 7.53 -12.23
N PRO A 135 -8.49 7.90 -13.39
CA PRO A 135 -7.82 8.76 -14.37
C PRO A 135 -7.60 10.19 -13.87
N GLU A 136 -8.37 10.65 -12.89
CA GLU A 136 -8.20 11.94 -12.21
C GLU A 136 -7.02 11.99 -11.21
N THR A 137 -6.18 10.96 -11.15
CA THR A 137 -4.91 10.99 -10.41
C THR A 137 -3.99 12.09 -10.96
N THR A 138 -3.39 12.86 -10.06
CA THR A 138 -2.40 13.91 -10.37
C THR A 138 -1.13 13.69 -9.55
N ALA A 139 -0.06 14.43 -9.82
CA ALA A 139 1.23 14.28 -9.16
C ALA A 139 1.15 14.22 -7.61
N GLU A 140 0.29 15.03 -7.00
CA GLU A 140 0.16 15.13 -5.53
C GLU A 140 -1.17 14.61 -4.98
N LEU A 141 -2.06 14.11 -5.84
CA LEU A 141 -3.35 13.55 -5.45
C LEU A 141 -3.60 12.23 -6.17
N PHE A 142 -3.43 11.13 -5.44
CA PHE A 142 -3.78 9.79 -5.90
C PHE A 142 -5.25 9.50 -5.63
N GLN A 143 -5.96 9.02 -6.64
CA GLN A 143 -7.38 8.67 -6.52
C GLN A 143 -7.58 7.24 -6.99
N ALA A 144 -8.28 6.44 -6.19
CA ALA A 144 -8.56 5.05 -6.52
C ALA A 144 -9.92 4.63 -5.96
N THR A 145 -10.57 3.69 -6.63
CA THR A 145 -11.59 2.86 -6.00
C THR A 145 -10.88 1.72 -5.28
N ILE A 146 -11.16 1.52 -3.99
CA ILE A 146 -10.73 0.31 -3.29
C ILE A 146 -11.92 -0.61 -3.05
N THR A 147 -11.69 -1.92 -3.17
CA THR A 147 -12.66 -2.96 -2.81
C THR A 147 -12.09 -3.80 -1.69
N ILE A 148 -12.76 -3.80 -0.54
CA ILE A 148 -12.37 -4.60 0.63
C ILE A 148 -13.16 -5.91 0.57
N PRO A 149 -12.50 -7.08 0.50
CA PRO A 149 -13.22 -8.35 0.53
C PRO A 149 -13.99 -8.59 1.82
N GLU A 150 -14.96 -9.49 1.73
CA GLU A 150 -15.89 -9.80 2.80
C GLU A 150 -15.21 -10.38 4.06
N PHE A 151 -14.10 -11.10 3.88
CA PHE A 151 -13.33 -11.72 4.96
C PHE A 151 -11.91 -11.13 5.06
N ALA A 152 -11.70 -9.93 4.52
CA ALA A 152 -10.43 -9.24 4.68
C ALA A 152 -10.10 -9.10 6.17
N THR A 153 -8.85 -9.39 6.55
CA THR A 153 -8.41 -9.28 7.94
C THR A 153 -8.75 -7.88 8.49
N ARG A 154 -9.28 -7.84 9.71
CA ARG A 154 -9.72 -6.60 10.36
C ARG A 154 -8.54 -5.91 11.03
N GLY A 155 -8.68 -4.59 11.22
CA GLY A 155 -7.73 -3.79 12.00
C GLY A 155 -6.93 -2.81 11.14
N VAL A 156 -5.79 -2.37 11.68
CA VAL A 156 -4.94 -1.36 11.05
C VAL A 156 -3.96 -2.04 10.09
N HIS A 157 -4.01 -1.64 8.83
CA HIS A 157 -3.09 -2.05 7.80
C HIS A 157 -2.16 -0.89 7.45
N SER A 158 -0.86 -1.16 7.36
CA SER A 158 0.05 -0.22 6.73
C SER A 158 -0.16 -0.27 5.21
N PHE A 159 0.05 0.83 4.51
CA PHE A 159 0.09 0.83 3.05
C PHE A 159 1.37 1.48 2.55
N THR A 160 1.78 1.08 1.34
CA THR A 160 2.82 1.75 0.56
C THR A 160 2.22 2.23 -0.76
N LEU A 161 2.50 3.47 -1.13
CA LEU A 161 2.18 4.01 -2.45
C LEU A 161 3.49 4.36 -3.15
N THR A 162 3.78 3.62 -4.21
CA THR A 162 5.06 3.69 -4.93
C THR A 162 4.86 4.25 -6.33
N THR A 163 5.70 5.20 -6.75
CA THR A 163 5.76 5.68 -8.15
C THR A 163 7.21 5.80 -8.58
N GLY A 164 7.68 4.88 -9.43
CA GLY A 164 9.10 4.78 -9.75
C GLY A 164 9.95 4.52 -8.50
N ALA A 165 10.82 5.47 -8.13
CA ALA A 165 11.64 5.41 -6.92
C ALA A 165 10.99 6.10 -5.70
N GLU A 166 9.87 6.79 -5.89
CA GLU A 166 9.15 7.46 -4.82
C GLU A 166 8.33 6.46 -4.03
N ILE A 167 8.44 6.50 -2.71
CA ILE A 167 7.67 5.65 -1.79
C ILE A 167 7.11 6.55 -0.71
N ILE A 168 5.81 6.48 -0.49
CA ILE A 168 5.17 7.02 0.71
C ILE A 168 4.47 5.89 1.48
N GLU A 169 4.38 6.05 2.79
CA GLU A 169 3.77 5.07 3.69
C GLU A 169 2.71 5.72 4.55
N GLY A 170 1.68 4.96 4.89
CA GLY A 170 0.60 5.40 5.78
C GLY A 170 -0.18 4.21 6.33
N THR A 171 -1.34 4.48 6.91
CA THR A 171 -2.21 3.45 7.49
C THR A 171 -3.64 3.58 7.01
N PHE A 172 -4.35 2.45 6.97
CA PHE A 172 -5.76 2.35 6.63
C PHE A 172 -6.42 1.29 7.52
N THR A 173 -7.64 1.55 8.00
CA THR A 173 -8.32 0.65 8.95
C THR A 173 -9.45 -0.14 8.27
N VAL A 174 -9.37 -1.47 8.34
CA VAL A 174 -10.46 -2.36 7.92
C VAL A 174 -11.39 -2.63 9.11
N LEU A 175 -12.63 -2.19 8.98
CA LEU A 175 -13.71 -2.40 9.93
C LEU A 175 -14.52 -3.65 9.57
N ARG A 176 -15.17 -4.25 10.57
CA ARG A 176 -16.11 -5.36 10.34
C ARG A 176 -17.27 -4.88 9.46
N GLY A 177 -17.68 -5.72 8.51
CA GLY A 177 -18.96 -5.56 7.81
C GLY A 177 -20.16 -5.76 8.74
N ASP A 178 -21.37 -5.65 8.21
CA ASP A 178 -22.58 -5.91 9.00
C ASP A 178 -22.91 -7.42 8.93
N PRO A 179 -22.67 -8.19 10.00
CA PRO A 179 -22.67 -9.65 9.93
C PRO A 179 -24.07 -10.22 9.75
N TRP A 180 -24.20 -11.26 8.93
CA TRP A 180 -25.41 -12.06 8.81
C TRP A 180 -25.07 -13.52 8.52
N PHE A 181 -26.06 -14.40 8.69
CA PHE A 181 -25.89 -15.83 8.43
C PHE A 181 -27.17 -16.46 7.90
N SER A 182 -27.01 -17.63 7.28
CA SER A 182 -28.11 -18.53 6.92
C SER A 182 -27.87 -19.94 7.47
N ILE A 183 -28.94 -20.72 7.61
CA ILE A 183 -28.87 -22.12 8.02
C ILE A 183 -29.71 -22.99 7.08
N SER A 184 -29.29 -24.24 6.87
CA SER A 184 -29.95 -25.16 5.93
C SER A 184 -31.41 -25.50 6.28
N GLN A 185 -31.80 -25.31 7.54
CA GLN A 185 -33.17 -25.50 7.99
C GLN A 185 -33.45 -24.63 9.22
N SER A 186 -34.68 -24.13 9.32
CA SER A 186 -35.13 -23.24 10.40
C SER A 186 -36.35 -23.76 11.16
N SER A 187 -36.80 -24.98 10.85
CA SER A 187 -37.93 -25.62 11.51
C SER A 187 -37.54 -27.00 12.03
N PHE A 188 -37.80 -27.24 13.31
CA PHE A 188 -37.42 -28.48 13.98
C PHE A 188 -38.60 -29.03 14.78
N THR A 189 -38.70 -30.36 14.87
CA THR A 189 -39.71 -31.02 15.72
C THR A 189 -39.07 -31.59 16.97
N MET A 190 -39.86 -31.70 18.05
CA MET A 190 -39.40 -32.23 19.33
C MET A 190 -38.97 -33.69 19.22
N LEU A 191 -38.02 -34.08 20.08
CA LEU A 191 -37.44 -35.42 20.20
C LEU A 191 -36.71 -35.90 18.93
N GLN A 192 -36.21 -34.96 18.12
CA GLN A 192 -35.40 -35.24 16.95
C GLN A 192 -34.04 -34.51 17.01
N SER A 193 -33.11 -35.05 16.23
CA SER A 193 -31.76 -34.51 16.02
C SER A 193 -31.59 -34.19 14.55
N TYR A 194 -31.07 -33.01 14.26
CA TYR A 194 -30.95 -32.53 12.90
C TYR A 194 -29.54 -31.99 12.59
N PRO A 195 -28.89 -32.46 11.51
CA PRO A 195 -27.68 -31.82 11.02
C PRO A 195 -28.03 -30.49 10.35
N VAL A 196 -27.33 -29.42 10.71
CA VAL A 196 -27.52 -28.08 10.17
C VAL A 196 -26.18 -27.59 9.62
N THR A 197 -26.22 -26.98 8.44
CA THR A 197 -25.09 -26.22 7.91
C THR A 197 -25.37 -24.74 8.16
N VAL A 198 -24.34 -23.99 8.55
CA VAL A 198 -24.36 -22.52 8.63
C VAL A 198 -23.47 -21.94 7.54
N GLU A 199 -23.93 -20.85 6.95
CA GLU A 199 -23.13 -20.00 6.08
C GLU A 199 -23.16 -18.59 6.66
N THR A 200 -21.98 -17.97 6.79
CA THR A 200 -21.78 -16.69 7.44
C THR A 200 -21.20 -15.69 6.47
N HIS A 201 -21.56 -14.43 6.71
CA HIS A 201 -21.12 -13.28 5.96
C HIS A 201 -20.54 -12.27 6.95
N TYR A 202 -19.35 -11.74 6.66
CA TYR A 202 -18.56 -10.85 7.54
C TYR A 202 -18.22 -11.42 8.94
N MET A 203 -18.26 -12.74 9.10
CA MET A 203 -17.82 -13.46 10.31
C MET A 203 -16.86 -14.56 9.89
N ASP A 204 -15.65 -14.55 10.45
CA ASP A 204 -14.60 -15.51 10.10
C ASP A 204 -14.65 -16.71 11.05
N LEU A 205 -15.08 -17.85 10.53
CA LEU A 205 -15.20 -19.08 11.29
C LEU A 205 -13.91 -19.91 11.30
N THR A 206 -12.80 -19.43 10.70
CA THR A 206 -11.58 -20.23 10.46
C THR A 206 -11.08 -20.97 11.69
N GLU A 207 -11.15 -20.35 12.88
CA GLU A 207 -10.75 -21.01 14.13
C GLU A 207 -11.88 -21.83 14.76
N ALA A 208 -12.99 -21.17 15.09
CA ALA A 208 -14.15 -21.78 15.74
C ALA A 208 -15.38 -20.88 15.60
N PHE A 209 -16.55 -21.46 15.87
CA PHE A 209 -17.79 -20.72 16.04
C PHE A 209 -18.65 -21.37 17.13
N THR A 210 -19.57 -20.57 17.67
CA THR A 210 -20.57 -21.05 18.63
C THR A 210 -21.96 -20.76 18.11
N VAL A 211 -22.91 -21.67 18.40
CA VAL A 211 -24.32 -21.46 18.10
C VAL A 211 -25.12 -21.54 19.39
N THR A 212 -25.96 -20.55 19.61
CA THR A 212 -26.87 -20.50 20.76
C THR A 212 -28.31 -20.33 20.30
N ASN A 213 -29.26 -20.69 21.16
CA ASN A 213 -30.67 -20.44 20.92
C ASN A 213 -31.42 -20.01 22.18
N THR A 214 -32.60 -19.42 21.97
CA THR A 214 -33.50 -19.03 23.06
C THR A 214 -34.54 -20.09 23.41
N CYS A 215 -34.57 -21.22 22.70
CA CYS A 215 -35.60 -22.25 22.86
C CYS A 215 -35.16 -23.48 23.66
N GLY A 216 -33.91 -23.52 24.11
CA GLY A 216 -33.40 -24.61 24.93
C GLY A 216 -33.16 -25.91 24.16
N ALA A 217 -33.04 -25.84 22.82
CA ALA A 217 -32.48 -26.97 22.07
C ALA A 217 -30.97 -27.04 22.29
N THR A 218 -30.43 -28.25 22.42
CA THR A 218 -29.00 -28.46 22.65
C THR A 218 -28.27 -28.44 21.30
N ILE A 219 -27.28 -27.57 21.18
CA ILE A 219 -26.35 -27.53 20.06
C ILE A 219 -25.13 -28.39 20.40
N ASN A 220 -24.74 -29.26 19.48
CA ASN A 220 -23.55 -30.10 19.62
C ASN A 220 -22.80 -30.18 18.28
N SER A 221 -21.52 -30.54 18.35
CA SER A 221 -20.71 -30.91 17.18
C SER A 221 -20.52 -29.78 16.17
N GLU A 222 -20.29 -28.56 16.65
CA GLU A 222 -19.86 -27.43 15.83
C GLU A 222 -18.51 -27.75 15.17
N GLN A 223 -18.47 -27.73 13.85
CA GLN A 223 -17.29 -28.05 13.04
C GLN A 223 -17.17 -27.03 11.90
N VAL A 224 -16.02 -26.38 11.81
CA VAL A 224 -15.69 -25.43 10.73
C VAL A 224 -15.47 -26.22 9.44
N THR A 225 -16.08 -25.78 8.34
CA THR A 225 -15.87 -26.36 7.01
C THR A 225 -15.14 -25.41 6.04
N SER A 226 -15.27 -24.10 6.27
CA SER A 226 -14.48 -23.04 5.61
C SER A 226 -14.47 -21.78 6.50
N SER A 227 -13.78 -20.72 6.09
CA SER A 227 -13.82 -19.41 6.78
C SER A 227 -15.22 -18.80 6.86
N SER A 228 -16.16 -19.24 6.03
CA SER A 228 -17.53 -18.72 5.94
C SER A 228 -18.61 -19.78 6.18
N SER A 229 -18.24 -21.01 6.56
CA SER A 229 -19.22 -22.08 6.70
C SER A 229 -18.82 -23.10 7.74
N GLY A 230 -19.83 -23.68 8.39
CA GLY A 230 -19.66 -24.75 9.36
C GLY A 230 -20.87 -25.66 9.43
N THR A 231 -20.76 -26.71 10.23
CA THR A 231 -21.84 -27.66 10.51
C THR A 231 -22.03 -27.83 12.01
N PHE A 232 -23.26 -28.10 12.43
CA PHE A 232 -23.61 -28.41 13.82
C PHE A 232 -24.85 -29.29 13.88
N THR A 233 -25.13 -29.88 15.03
CA THR A 233 -26.33 -30.71 15.25
C THR A 233 -27.26 -30.03 16.26
N VAL A 234 -28.52 -29.86 15.87
CA VAL A 234 -29.59 -29.37 16.76
C VAL A 234 -30.34 -30.56 17.33
N ASN A 235 -30.33 -30.71 18.65
CA ASN A 235 -31.10 -31.72 19.38
C ASN A 235 -32.25 -31.02 20.11
N VAL A 236 -33.50 -31.38 19.77
CA VAL A 236 -34.69 -30.70 20.34
C VAL A 236 -35.30 -31.55 21.45
N PRO A 237 -35.08 -31.23 22.74
CA PRO A 237 -35.68 -31.96 23.84
C PRO A 237 -37.19 -31.66 23.96
N LEU A 238 -37.90 -32.49 24.73
CA LEU A 238 -39.32 -32.25 25.04
C LEU A 238 -39.54 -30.94 25.85
N THR A 239 -38.51 -30.49 26.55
CA THR A 239 -38.50 -29.24 27.34
C THR A 239 -38.28 -27.99 26.51
N ALA A 240 -38.01 -28.11 25.21
CA ALA A 240 -37.78 -26.97 24.34
C ALA A 240 -39.05 -26.09 24.20
N VAL A 241 -38.85 -24.78 24.08
CA VAL A 241 -39.96 -23.84 23.89
C VAL A 241 -40.57 -24.01 22.50
N LYS A 242 -41.91 -24.08 22.43
CA LYS A 242 -42.65 -24.13 21.16
C LYS A 242 -42.82 -22.73 20.59
N GLY A 243 -42.60 -22.56 19.29
CA GLY A 243 -42.84 -21.31 18.57
C GLY A 243 -41.59 -20.74 17.92
N ALA A 244 -41.61 -19.44 17.60
CA ALA A 244 -40.46 -18.75 17.04
C ALA A 244 -39.32 -18.68 18.07
N CYS A 245 -38.11 -18.95 17.60
CA CYS A 245 -36.90 -19.02 18.40
C CYS A 245 -35.82 -18.14 17.75
N THR A 246 -34.95 -17.55 18.54
CA THR A 246 -33.77 -16.85 18.02
C THR A 246 -32.61 -17.82 18.02
N ILE A 247 -31.88 -17.88 16.91
CA ILE A 247 -30.58 -18.52 16.81
C ILE A 247 -29.55 -17.42 16.69
N SER A 248 -28.43 -17.56 17.38
CA SER A 248 -27.30 -16.64 17.29
C SER A 248 -26.04 -17.44 16.99
N VAL A 249 -25.25 -16.94 16.06
CA VAL A 249 -23.95 -17.49 15.67
C VAL A 249 -22.90 -16.46 16.02
N ALA A 250 -21.79 -16.88 16.61
CA ALA A 250 -20.64 -16.03 16.91
C ALA A 250 -19.35 -16.71 16.46
N ASP A 251 -18.44 -15.92 15.89
CA ASP A 251 -17.07 -16.32 15.59
C ASP A 251 -16.17 -16.27 16.83
N ALA A 252 -14.88 -16.59 16.67
CA ALA A 252 -13.91 -16.62 17.76
C ALA A 252 -13.34 -15.24 18.15
N GLU A 253 -13.57 -14.19 17.33
CA GLU A 253 -13.05 -12.82 17.51
C GLU A 253 -13.91 -11.90 18.39
#